data_AF-A0A7Z0J795-F1
#
_entry.id   AF-A0A7Z0J795-F1
#
_cell.length_a   1.000
_cell.length_b   1.000
_cell.length_c   1.000
_cell.angle_alpha   90.00
_cell.angle_beta   90.00
_cell.angle_gamma   90.00
#
_symmetry.space_group_name_H-M   'P 1'
#
loop_
_entity.id
_entity.type
_entity.pdbx_description
1 polymer ?
#
loop_
_entity_poly.entity_id
_entity_poly.type
_entity_poly.pdbx_seq_one_letter_code
_entity_poly.pdbx_strand_id
1 'polypeptide(L)'
;MNWILFGVSILALLLGILAYTQRWRGWVRPVPPGHYGYSVGFGLLFFGLAGLALGTARALLDAGWREAAFVAGALSVIALGIFVVSLFWMPRVLLPRWFHTVKGL
;
A
#
# COMPACT_ATOMS: atom_id res chain seq x y z
N MET A 1 12.86 -16.52 -5.02
CA MET A 1 11.82 -15.63 -4.45
C MET A 1 11.53 -16.09 -3.02
N ASN A 2 11.54 -15.22 -2.02
CA ASN A 2 11.17 -15.64 -0.66
C ASN A 2 9.64 -15.79 -0.60
N TRP A 3 9.15 -17.04 -0.50
CA TRP A 3 7.72 -17.35 -0.48
C TRP A 3 6.97 -16.63 0.65
N ILE A 4 7.64 -16.37 1.77
CA ILE A 4 7.08 -15.62 2.90
C ILE A 4 6.79 -14.18 2.49
N LEU A 5 7.75 -13.51 1.84
CA LEU A 5 7.57 -12.14 1.37
C LEU A 5 6.41 -12.05 0.38
N PHE A 6 6.31 -13.01 -0.55
CA PHE A 6 5.23 -13.06 -1.53
C PHE A 6 3.86 -13.26 -0.87
N GLY A 7 3.75 -14.22 0.07
CA GLY A 7 2.53 -14.45 0.83
C GLY A 7 2.10 -13.22 1.64
N VAL A 8 3.03 -12.59 2.36
CA VAL A 8 2.78 -11.35 3.11
C VAL A 8 2.32 -10.22 2.18
N SER A 9 2.96 -10.09 1.01
CA SER A 9 2.61 -9.05 0.03
C SER A 9 1.20 -9.23 -0.50
N ILE A 10 0.80 -10.46 -0.83
CA ILE A 10 -0.57 -10.77 -1.28
C ILE A 10 -1.59 -10.47 -0.17
N LEU A 11 -1.31 -10.93 1.06
CA LEU A 11 -2.22 -10.68 2.19
C LEU A 11 -2.41 -9.18 2.43
N ALA A 12 -1.32 -8.40 2.40
CA ALA A 12 -1.38 -6.95 2.54
C ALA A 12 -2.17 -6.29 1.40
N LEU A 13 -1.98 -6.74 0.16
CA LEU A 13 -2.75 -6.27 -1.00
C LEU A 13 -4.25 -6.55 -0.83
N LEU A 14 -4.62 -7.76 -0.43
CA LEU A 14 -6.03 -8.12 -0.21
C LEU A 14 -6.65 -7.27 0.89
N LEU A 15 -5.97 -7.09 2.01
CA LEU A 15 -6.42 -6.21 3.10
C LEU A 15 -6.57 -4.76 2.65
N GLY A 16 -5.62 -4.25 1.88
CA GLY A 16 -5.67 -2.93 1.26
C GLY A 16 -6.88 -2.78 0.34
N ILE A 17 -7.14 -3.76 -0.53
CA ILE A 17 -8.31 -3.78 -1.42
C ILE A 17 -9.61 -3.78 -0.60
N LEU A 18 -9.70 -4.60 0.44
CA LEU A 18 -10.86 -4.62 1.34
C LEU A 18 -11.07 -3.29 2.05
N ALA A 19 -9.99 -2.59 2.43
CA ALA A 19 -10.06 -1.25 2.98
C ALA A 19 -10.58 -0.26 1.93
N TYR A 20 -10.01 -0.22 0.72
CA TYR A 20 -10.44 0.68 -0.36
C TYR A 20 -11.90 0.47 -0.78
N THR A 21 -12.34 -0.78 -0.81
CA THR A 21 -13.72 -1.19 -1.19
C THR A 21 -14.73 -1.13 -0.05
N GLN A 22 -14.36 -0.55 1.09
CA GLN A 22 -15.21 -0.41 2.28
C GLN A 22 -15.64 -1.70 2.98
N ARG A 23 -15.11 -2.86 2.58
CA ARG A 23 -15.46 -4.17 3.15
C ARG A 23 -14.78 -4.43 4.49
N TRP A 24 -13.67 -3.75 4.76
CA TRP A 24 -12.99 -3.81 6.05
C TRP A 24 -12.81 -2.40 6.62
N ARG A 25 -13.60 -2.10 7.66
CA ARG A 25 -13.58 -0.79 8.36
C ARG A 25 -13.18 -0.88 9.84
N GLY A 26 -12.86 -2.08 10.34
CA GLY A 26 -12.57 -2.29 11.78
C GLY A 26 -11.34 -1.54 12.30
N TRP A 27 -10.45 -1.10 11.40
CA TRP A 27 -9.31 -0.25 11.71
C TRP A 27 -9.65 1.25 11.73
N VAL A 28 -10.81 1.66 11.18
CA VAL A 28 -11.26 3.06 11.17
C VAL A 28 -11.76 3.42 12.56
N ARG A 29 -10.87 3.94 13.40
CA ARG A 29 -11.27 4.46 14.71
C ARG A 29 -12.00 5.80 14.57
N PRO A 30 -13.06 6.05 15.36
CA PRO A 30 -13.60 7.39 15.52
C PRO A 30 -12.49 8.24 16.16
N VAL A 31 -11.94 9.16 15.37
CA VAL A 31 -10.88 10.06 15.79
C VAL A 31 -11.41 11.45 15.52
N PRO A 32 -11.20 12.43 16.42
CA PRO A 32 -11.69 13.80 16.25
C PRO A 32 -11.35 14.39 14.86
N PRO A 33 -12.21 15.28 14.33
CA PRO A 33 -11.98 15.96 13.07
C PRO A 33 -10.57 16.57 12.99
N GLY A 34 -9.89 16.43 11.86
CA GLY A 34 -8.53 16.96 11.65
C GLY A 34 -7.37 16.02 12.03
N HIS A 35 -7.63 14.86 12.64
CA HIS A 35 -6.62 13.83 12.86
C HIS A 35 -6.61 12.82 11.69
N TYR A 36 -5.55 12.90 10.89
CA TYR A 36 -5.33 12.08 9.69
C TYR A 36 -4.57 10.77 9.94
N GLY A 37 -4.10 10.57 11.18
CA GLY A 37 -3.13 9.52 11.52
C GLY A 37 -3.72 8.14 11.74
N TYR A 38 -4.57 7.62 10.85
CA TYR A 38 -5.04 6.23 10.91
C TYR A 38 -5.41 5.67 9.52
N SER A 39 -4.66 6.02 8.47
CA SER A 39 -4.84 5.50 7.10
C SER A 39 -4.13 4.17 6.83
N VAL A 40 -3.66 3.49 7.89
CA VAL A 40 -2.94 2.20 7.84
C VAL A 40 -3.64 1.18 6.95
N GLY A 41 -4.97 1.10 6.99
CA GLY A 41 -5.72 0.15 6.16
C GLY A 41 -5.50 0.37 4.67
N PHE A 42 -5.40 1.63 4.23
CA PHE A 42 -5.09 1.98 2.84
C PHE A 42 -3.61 1.76 2.50
N GLY A 43 -2.74 2.04 3.47
CA GLY A 43 -1.30 1.81 3.36
C GLY A 43 -0.93 0.38 2.99
N LEU A 44 -1.67 -0.61 3.52
CA LEU A 44 -1.43 -2.03 3.25
C LEU A 44 -1.48 -2.38 1.76
N LEU A 45 -2.26 -1.63 0.96
CA LEU A 45 -2.27 -1.78 -0.49
C LEU A 45 -0.87 -1.52 -1.07
N PHE A 46 -0.26 -0.41 -0.68
CA PHE A 46 1.05 0.02 -1.16
C PHE A 46 2.18 -0.85 -0.61
N PHE A 47 2.03 -1.35 0.62
CA PHE A 47 2.97 -2.34 1.17
C PHE A 47 2.96 -3.65 0.35
N GLY A 48 1.78 -4.16 0.00
CA GLY A 48 1.65 -5.33 -0.86
C GLY A 48 2.22 -5.09 -2.26
N LEU A 49 1.93 -3.93 -2.86
CA LEU A 49 2.51 -3.54 -4.16
C LEU A 49 4.04 -3.44 -4.11
N ALA A 50 4.61 -2.88 -3.03
CA ALA A 50 6.05 -2.79 -2.86
C ALA A 50 6.70 -4.18 -2.84
N GLY A 51 6.18 -5.10 -2.03
CA GLY A 51 6.73 -6.45 -1.94
C GLY A 51 6.61 -7.25 -3.25
N LEU A 52 5.49 -7.12 -3.98
CA LEU A 52 5.35 -7.72 -5.31
C LEU A 52 6.33 -7.11 -6.32
N ALA A 53 6.40 -5.78 -6.40
CA ALA A 53 7.30 -5.10 -7.32
C ALA A 53 8.77 -5.44 -7.06
N LEU A 54 9.18 -5.56 -5.80
CA LEU A 54 10.51 -6.02 -5.42
C LEU A 54 10.78 -7.45 -5.86
N GLY A 55 9.82 -8.36 -5.68
CA GLY A 55 9.90 -9.73 -6.15
C GLY A 55 10.03 -9.82 -7.68
N THR A 56 9.22 -9.04 -8.40
CA THR A 56 9.27 -8.92 -9.85
C THR A 56 10.60 -8.34 -10.32
N ALA A 57 11.12 -7.30 -9.66
CA ALA A 57 12.42 -6.71 -9.99
C ALA A 57 13.54 -7.75 -9.89
N ARG A 58 13.52 -8.60 -8.86
CA ARG A 58 14.49 -9.68 -8.72
C ARG A 58 14.40 -10.70 -9.86
N ALA A 59 13.18 -11.14 -10.19
CA ALA A 59 12.97 -12.07 -11.30
C ALA A 59 13.43 -11.50 -12.65
N LEU A 60 13.21 -10.20 -12.88
CA LEU A 60 13.67 -9.49 -14.08
C LEU A 60 15.20 -9.38 -14.14
N LEU A 61 15.88 -9.15 -13.01
CA LEU A 61 17.34 -9.19 -12.95
C LEU A 61 17.89 -10.57 -13.30
N ASP A 62 17.30 -11.62 -12.73
CA ASP A 62 17.70 -13.01 -12.99
C ASP A 62 17.49 -13.40 -14.47
N ALA A 63 16.49 -12.80 -15.14
CA ALA A 63 16.22 -12.95 -16.58
C ALA A 63 17.08 -12.04 -17.48
N GLY A 64 17.95 -11.19 -16.91
CA GLY A 64 18.81 -10.26 -17.66
C GLY A 64 18.14 -8.95 -18.10
N TRP A 65 16.91 -8.68 -17.69
CA TRP A 65 16.12 -7.50 -18.08
C TRP A 65 16.38 -6.34 -17.12
N ARG A 66 17.59 -5.77 -17.18
CA ARG A 66 18.10 -4.78 -16.21
C ARG A 66 17.25 -3.51 -16.12
N GLU A 67 16.88 -2.93 -17.26
CA GLU A 67 16.08 -1.69 -17.28
C GLU A 67 14.70 -1.90 -16.65
N ALA A 68 14.02 -2.99 -17.01
CA ALA A 68 12.72 -3.33 -16.45
C ALA A 68 12.81 -3.60 -14.94
N ALA A 69 13.89 -4.25 -14.49
CA ALA A 69 14.13 -4.45 -13.07
C ALA A 69 14.35 -3.14 -12.31
N PHE A 70 15.06 -2.18 -12.90
CA PHE A 70 15.28 -0.86 -12.30
C PHE A 70 13.94 -0.13 -12.12
N VAL A 71 13.08 -0.14 -13.14
CA VAL A 71 11.74 0.45 -13.05
C VAL A 71 10.90 -0.24 -11.96
N ALA A 72 10.87 -1.57 -11.92
CA ALA A 72 10.15 -2.31 -10.89
C ALA A 72 10.68 -2.01 -9.47
N GLY A 73 12.01 -1.90 -9.32
CA GLY A 73 12.65 -1.51 -8.07
C GLY A 73 12.28 -0.10 -7.63
N ALA A 74 12.29 0.86 -8.56
CA ALA A 74 11.86 2.24 -8.28
C ALA A 74 10.40 2.31 -7.83
N LEU A 75 9.50 1.58 -8.52
CA LEU A 75 8.09 1.48 -8.13
C LEU A 75 7.92 0.86 -6.73
N SER A 76 8.73 -0.16 -6.40
CA SER A 76 8.75 -0.74 -5.05
C SER A 76 9.12 0.29 -3.99
N VAL A 77 10.16 1.09 -4.22
CA VAL A 77 10.61 2.12 -3.27
C VAL A 77 9.54 3.20 -3.09
N ILE A 78 8.92 3.66 -4.18
CA ILE A 78 7.84 4.65 -4.12
C ILE A 78 6.64 4.10 -3.34
N ALA A 79 6.21 2.87 -3.63
CA ALA A 79 5.09 2.24 -2.94
C ALA A 79 5.38 2.05 -1.44
N LEU A 80 6.59 1.63 -1.08
CA LEU A 80 7.00 1.53 0.32
C LEU A 80 7.01 2.90 1.01
N GLY A 81 7.48 3.95 0.32
CA GLY A 81 7.43 5.33 0.80
C GLY A 81 5.99 5.78 1.10
N ILE A 82 5.04 5.49 0.19
CA ILE A 82 3.62 5.78 0.41
C ILE A 82 3.08 5.02 1.63
N PHE A 83 3.45 3.75 1.79
CA PHE A 83 3.07 2.97 2.98
C PHE A 83 3.60 3.61 4.27
N VAL A 84 4.88 3.97 4.33
CA VAL A 84 5.48 4.61 5.52
C VAL A 84 4.77 5.93 5.83
N VAL A 85 4.51 6.76 4.83
CA VAL A 85 3.76 8.01 4.98
C VAL A 85 2.37 7.73 5.55
N SER A 86 1.66 6.72 5.02
CA SER A 86 0.30 6.35 5.43
C SER A 86 0.13 5.99 6.92
N LEU A 87 1.23 5.62 7.61
CA LEU A 87 1.25 5.37 9.05
C LEU A 87 0.99 6.64 9.86
N PHE A 88 1.37 7.80 9.33
CA PHE A 88 1.24 9.10 10.00
C PHE A 88 0.16 9.97 9.36
N TRP A 89 0.06 9.95 8.03
CA TRP A 89 -0.83 10.79 7.25
C TRP A 89 -0.96 10.25 5.82
N MET A 90 -2.08 10.54 5.14
CA MET A 90 -2.22 10.17 3.73
C MET A 90 -2.82 11.33 2.93
N PRO A 91 -2.22 11.71 1.78
CA PRO A 91 -2.77 12.73 0.91
C PRO A 91 -4.22 12.46 0.53
N ARG A 92 -5.04 13.52 0.45
CA ARG A 92 -6.47 13.42 0.08
C ARG A 92 -6.70 12.68 -1.24
N VAL A 93 -5.77 12.81 -2.19
CA VAL A 93 -5.84 12.18 -3.51
C VAL A 93 -5.76 10.65 -3.43
N LEU A 94 -5.08 10.11 -2.41
CA LEU A 94 -4.93 8.66 -2.23
C LEU A 94 -6.07 8.06 -1.39
N LEU A 95 -6.88 8.89 -0.74
CA LEU A 95 -7.99 8.44 0.06
C LEU A 95 -9.23 8.20 -0.82
N PRO A 96 -9.93 7.08 -0.64
CA PRO A 96 -11.14 6.80 -1.41
C PRO A 96 -12.30 7.72 -1.00
N ARG A 97 -13.20 8.02 -1.96
CA ARG A 97 -14.33 8.98 -1.81
C ARG A 97 -15.13 8.77 -0.52
N TRP A 98 -15.40 7.52 -0.17
CA TRP A 98 -16.19 7.19 1.00
C TRP A 98 -15.52 7.59 2.32
N PHE A 99 -14.19 7.58 2.38
CA PHE A 99 -13.46 7.91 3.60
C PHE A 99 -13.51 9.42 3.85
N HIS A 100 -13.54 10.21 2.78
CA HIS A 100 -13.80 11.66 2.86
C HIS A 100 -15.17 11.93 3.49
N THR A 101 -16.22 11.20 3.07
CA THR A 101 -17.56 11.33 3.66
C THR A 101 -17.58 10.97 5.14
N VAL A 102 -16.87 9.92 5.55
CA VAL A 102 -16.80 9.50 6.97
C VAL A 102 -16.05 10.49 7.84
N LYS A 103 -15.02 11.16 7.28
CA LYS A 103 -14.16 12.10 8.02
C LYS A 103 -14.53 13.57 7.84
N GLY A 104 -15.51 13.89 6.99
CA GLY A 104 -15.92 15.27 6.69
C GLY A 104 -14.83 16.08 5.99
N LEU A 105 -14.07 15.45 5.08
CA LEU A 105 -12.92 16.04 4.38
C LEU A 105 -13.27 16.66 3.02
#